data_AF-A0A2D5E750-F1
#
_entry.id   AF-A0A2D5E750-F1
#
_cell.length_a   1.000
_cell.length_b   1.000
_cell.length_c   1.000
_cell.angle_alpha   90.00
_cell.angle_beta   90.00
_cell.angle_gamma   90.00
#
_symmetry.space_group_name_H-M   'P 1'
#
loop_
_entity.id
_entity.type
_entity.pdbx_description
1 polymer ?
#
loop_
_entity_poly.entity_id
_entity_poly.type
_entity_poly.pdbx_seq_one_letter_code
_entity_poly.pdbx_strand_id
1 'polypeptide(L)'
;MQNPAGLPYDSRFDPKGSSRSYLRPSGAEMPKSKSHKGLLKRIKITKSGKIRFRSPNSRHIKSNKTGEQVRSYRRPRYARSGDMKRYSMLLRRPLRSQEQSKANELVREANSAAEA
;
A
#
# COMPACT_ATOMS: atom_id res chain seq x y z
N MET A 1 25.93 61.17 -2.79
CA MET A 1 26.19 60.37 -1.58
C MET A 1 26.55 58.95 -2.00
N GLN A 2 27.82 58.58 -1.93
CA GLN A 2 28.27 57.19 -2.06
C GLN A 2 27.67 56.36 -0.92
N ASN A 3 27.11 55.19 -1.24
CA ASN A 3 26.71 54.19 -0.25
C ASN A 3 27.96 53.50 0.33
N PRO A 4 28.17 53.49 1.66
CA PRO A 4 29.25 52.77 2.31
C PRO A 4 28.72 51.43 2.85
N ALA A 5 28.93 50.34 2.10
CA ALA A 5 29.06 48.94 2.56
C ALA A 5 28.76 48.00 1.39
N GLY A 6 29.81 47.51 0.73
CA GLY A 6 29.70 46.48 -0.32
C GLY A 6 29.43 45.09 0.25
N LEU A 7 28.23 44.86 0.80
CA LEU A 7 27.74 43.51 1.08
C LEU A 7 26.68 43.14 0.04
N PRO A 8 26.79 41.98 -0.65
CA PRO A 8 25.79 41.53 -1.60
C PRO A 8 24.46 41.30 -0.87
N TYR A 9 23.41 41.94 -1.33
CA TYR A 9 22.04 41.73 -0.86
C TYR A 9 21.66 40.26 -1.08
N ASP A 10 21.57 39.45 -0.01
CA ASP A 10 21.07 38.08 -0.09
C ASP A 10 19.59 38.13 -0.48
N SER A 11 19.31 37.94 -1.77
CA SER A 11 17.97 37.92 -2.39
C SER A 11 16.98 36.91 -1.79
N ARG A 12 17.37 36.15 -0.76
CA ARG A 12 16.50 35.22 -0.03
C ARG A 12 15.81 35.81 1.19
N PHE A 13 16.15 37.02 1.61
CA PHE A 13 15.46 37.70 2.71
C PHE A 13 14.85 39.02 2.21
N ASP A 14 13.60 38.94 1.77
CA ASP A 14 12.79 40.10 1.34
C ASP A 14 12.12 40.75 2.58
N PRO A 15 12.53 41.95 3.03
CA PRO A 15 12.01 42.55 4.27
C PRO A 15 10.72 43.37 4.06
N LYS A 16 10.13 43.35 2.86
CA LYS A 16 8.96 44.15 2.49
C LYS A 16 7.90 43.30 1.81
N GLY A 17 7.18 42.50 2.60
CA GLY A 17 5.77 42.13 2.39
C GLY A 17 5.26 41.95 0.94
N SER A 18 6.03 41.33 0.04
CA SER A 18 5.60 40.96 -1.31
C SER A 18 4.81 39.66 -1.24
N SER A 19 3.54 39.82 -0.88
CA SER A 19 2.55 38.77 -0.70
C SER A 19 2.07 38.19 -2.04
N ARG A 20 2.94 37.66 -2.91
CA ARG A 20 2.43 37.05 -4.18
C ARG A 20 3.33 36.11 -4.98
N SER A 21 3.92 35.06 -4.39
CA SER A 21 4.62 34.06 -5.24
C SER A 21 4.68 32.60 -4.72
N TYR A 22 3.74 32.13 -3.90
CA TYR A 22 3.70 30.71 -3.48
C TYR A 22 2.45 29.92 -3.94
N LEU A 23 1.78 30.35 -5.00
CA LEU A 23 0.76 29.53 -5.68
C LEU A 23 0.90 29.66 -7.20
N ARG A 24 1.99 29.12 -7.76
CA ARG A 24 1.92 28.59 -9.12
C ARG A 24 1.63 27.09 -8.99
N PRO A 25 0.39 26.62 -9.22
CA PRO A 25 0.16 25.20 -9.39
C PRO A 25 0.88 24.78 -10.66
N SER A 26 2.10 24.27 -10.52
CA SER A 26 2.84 23.62 -11.59
C SER A 26 2.07 22.38 -12.02
N GLY A 27 1.26 22.52 -13.08
CA GLY A 27 0.56 21.42 -13.72
C GLY A 27 -0.60 20.89 -12.89
N ALA A 28 -1.82 21.11 -13.37
CA ALA A 28 -2.93 20.25 -13.03
C ALA A 28 -2.55 18.81 -13.45
N GLU A 29 -2.00 18.03 -12.51
CA GLU A 29 -1.79 16.59 -12.69
C GLU A 29 -3.14 15.99 -13.09
N MET A 30 -3.23 15.42 -14.30
CA MET A 30 -4.41 14.68 -14.71
C MET A 30 -4.77 13.66 -13.61
N PRO A 31 -6.06 13.51 -13.26
CA PRO A 31 -6.50 12.61 -12.19
C PRO A 31 -6.17 11.16 -12.57
N LYS A 32 -4.94 10.72 -12.27
CA LYS A 32 -4.54 9.35 -12.49
C LYS A 32 -4.99 8.54 -11.30
N SER A 33 -5.70 7.49 -11.64
CA SER A 33 -5.98 6.35 -10.83
C SER A 33 -4.70 5.71 -10.22
N LYS A 34 -4.21 6.24 -9.08
CA LYS A 34 -3.06 5.71 -8.31
C LYS A 34 -3.48 4.61 -7.33
N SER A 35 -2.62 3.62 -7.09
CA SER A 35 -2.92 2.52 -6.14
C SER A 35 -2.94 3.02 -4.69
N HIS A 36 -3.88 2.50 -3.89
CA HIS A 36 -4.05 2.90 -2.50
C HIS A 36 -2.83 2.54 -1.61
N LYS A 37 -2.05 3.56 -1.21
CA LYS A 37 -0.79 3.39 -0.47
C LYS A 37 -1.00 2.83 0.94
N GLY A 38 -2.09 3.20 1.61
CA GLY A 38 -2.42 2.67 2.94
C GLY A 38 -2.56 1.14 2.93
N LEU A 39 -3.18 0.60 1.88
CA LEU A 39 -3.38 -0.84 1.74
C LEU A 39 -2.05 -1.55 1.43
N LEU A 40 -1.27 -1.02 0.48
CA LEU A 40 0.03 -1.58 0.10
C LEU A 40 1.01 -1.70 1.26
N LYS A 41 0.95 -0.81 2.26
CA LYS A 41 1.79 -0.91 3.46
C LYS A 41 1.39 -2.05 4.41
N ARG A 42 0.24 -2.70 4.20
CA ARG A 42 -0.32 -3.73 5.11
C ARG A 42 -0.38 -5.11 4.48
N ILE A 43 -0.38 -5.19 3.15
CA ILE A 43 -0.57 -6.44 2.42
C ILE A 43 0.62 -6.77 1.52
N LYS A 44 0.85 -8.06 1.29
CA LYS A 44 1.74 -8.56 0.24
C LYS A 44 0.93 -9.33 -0.79
N ILE A 45 1.13 -9.04 -2.06
CA ILE A 45 0.58 -9.84 -3.17
C ILE A 45 1.60 -10.94 -3.50
N THR A 46 1.16 -12.20 -3.56
CA THR A 46 2.03 -13.33 -3.92
C THR A 46 2.09 -13.51 -5.44
N LYS A 47 3.00 -14.37 -5.95
CA LYS A 47 3.12 -14.69 -7.38
C LYS A 47 1.78 -15.13 -7.99
N SER A 48 1.00 -15.92 -7.26
CA SER A 48 -0.31 -16.41 -7.71
C SER A 48 -1.43 -15.35 -7.66
N GLY A 49 -1.16 -14.14 -7.18
CA GLY A 49 -2.16 -13.07 -7.04
C GLY A 49 -3.02 -13.15 -5.77
N LYS A 50 -2.70 -14.06 -4.83
CA LYS A 50 -3.34 -14.13 -3.50
C LYS A 50 -2.81 -12.99 -2.62
N ILE A 51 -3.69 -12.37 -1.81
CA ILE A 51 -3.31 -11.34 -0.85
C ILE A 51 -2.98 -11.98 0.51
N ARG A 52 -1.76 -11.74 1.00
CA ARG A 52 -1.29 -12.16 2.32
C ARG A 52 -1.27 -10.96 3.29
N PHE A 53 -1.81 -11.17 4.48
CA PHE A 53 -1.84 -10.16 5.57
C PHE A 53 -1.60 -10.78 6.94
N ARG A 54 -1.34 -9.92 7.94
CA ARG A 54 -1.12 -10.30 9.34
C ARG A 54 -2.44 -10.30 10.12
N SER A 55 -2.65 -11.29 11.00
CA SER A 55 -3.84 -11.32 11.84
C SER A 55 -3.98 -10.06 12.71
N PRO A 56 -5.19 -9.48 12.82
CA PRO A 56 -5.46 -8.43 13.81
C PRO A 56 -5.35 -8.98 15.24
N ASN A 57 -5.31 -8.08 16.23
CA ASN A 57 -5.28 -8.40 17.68
C ASN A 57 -4.05 -9.15 18.21
N SER A 58 -2.98 -9.27 17.41
CA SER A 58 -1.79 -10.02 17.81
C SER A 58 -0.80 -9.26 18.72
N ARG A 59 -0.91 -7.93 18.81
CA ARG A 59 0.12 -7.08 19.43
C ARG A 59 -0.06 -6.87 20.94
N HIS A 60 -1.26 -6.50 21.38
CA HIS A 60 -1.55 -6.03 22.74
C HIS A 60 -2.50 -6.97 23.46
N ILE A 61 -2.41 -7.01 24.79
CA ILE A 61 -3.15 -7.89 25.72
C ILE A 61 -3.02 -9.35 25.29
N LYS A 62 -1.88 -9.97 25.61
CA LYS A 62 -1.65 -11.40 25.41
C LYS A 62 -1.95 -12.23 26.66
N SER A 63 -2.03 -11.59 27.83
CA SER A 63 -2.34 -12.22 29.11
C SER A 63 -3.68 -12.95 29.10
N ASN A 64 -4.72 -12.31 28.55
CA ASN A 64 -6.08 -12.85 28.56
C ASN A 64 -6.36 -13.83 27.40
N LYS A 65 -5.33 -14.14 26.60
CA LYS A 65 -5.47 -14.96 25.38
C LYS A 65 -4.84 -16.31 25.61
N THR A 66 -5.49 -17.36 25.12
CA THR A 66 -4.96 -18.71 25.26
C THR A 66 -3.68 -18.87 24.42
N GLY A 67 -2.79 -19.77 24.84
CA GLY A 67 -1.55 -20.06 24.10
C GLY A 67 -1.81 -20.50 22.65
N GLU A 68 -2.90 -21.22 22.42
CA GLU A 68 -3.36 -21.63 21.08
C GLU A 68 -3.77 -20.45 20.20
N GLN A 69 -4.53 -19.50 20.74
CA GLN A 69 -4.90 -18.28 20.03
C GLN A 69 -3.65 -17.47 19.63
N VAL A 70 -2.70 -17.32 20.56
CA VAL A 70 -1.43 -16.62 20.29
C VAL A 70 -0.62 -17.32 19.19
N ARG A 71 -0.58 -18.67 19.20
CA ARG A 71 0.06 -19.47 18.13
C ARG A 71 -0.66 -19.30 16.79
N SER A 72 -1.99 -19.32 16.78
CA SER A 72 -2.81 -19.11 15.58
C SER A 72 -2.48 -17.79 14.89
N TYR A 73 -2.29 -16.71 15.65
CA TYR A 73 -1.92 -15.42 15.08
C TYR A 73 -0.60 -15.45 14.33
N ARG A 74 0.36 -16.32 14.65
CA ARG A 74 1.65 -16.38 13.94
C ARG A 74 1.48 -16.83 12.49
N ARG A 75 0.42 -17.58 12.18
CA ARG A 75 0.17 -18.11 10.84
C ARG A 75 -0.27 -16.99 9.89
N PRO A 76 0.26 -16.95 8.64
CA PRO A 76 -0.17 -15.98 7.65
C PRO A 76 -1.63 -16.23 7.26
N ARG A 77 -2.41 -15.16 7.10
CA ARG A 77 -3.80 -15.25 6.63
C ARG A 77 -3.90 -14.70 5.21
N TYR A 78 -4.87 -15.24 4.48
CA TYR A 78 -5.17 -14.86 3.10
C TYR A 78 -6.57 -14.27 2.99
N ALA A 79 -6.75 -13.40 2.02
CA ALA A 79 -8.03 -12.75 1.77
C ALA A 79 -9.03 -13.71 1.10
N ARG A 80 -10.29 -13.60 1.54
CA ARG A 80 -11.42 -14.39 1.04
C ARG A 80 -12.07 -13.72 -0.16
N SER A 81 -12.94 -14.46 -0.85
CA SER A 81 -13.69 -14.01 -2.03
C SER A 81 -14.44 -12.70 -1.79
N GLY A 82 -15.08 -12.52 -0.62
CA GLY A 82 -15.86 -11.32 -0.30
C GLY A 82 -15.09 -10.00 -0.36
N ASP A 83 -13.79 -9.99 -0.04
CA ASP A 83 -13.00 -8.76 -0.04
C ASP A 83 -12.39 -8.42 -1.41
N MET A 84 -12.43 -9.36 -2.36
CA MET A 84 -11.67 -9.26 -3.62
C MET A 84 -12.10 -8.07 -4.47
N LYS A 85 -13.41 -7.80 -4.55
CA LYS A 85 -13.95 -6.69 -5.32
C LYS A 85 -13.40 -5.34 -4.82
N ARG A 86 -13.37 -5.15 -3.49
CA ARG A 86 -12.87 -3.92 -2.85
C ARG A 86 -11.38 -3.74 -3.10
N TYR A 87 -10.58 -4.80 -2.94
CA TYR A 87 -9.14 -4.72 -3.17
C TYR A 87 -8.78 -4.49 -4.65
N SER A 88 -9.56 -5.08 -5.57
CA SER A 88 -9.39 -4.87 -7.02
C SER A 88 -9.55 -3.40 -7.39
N MET A 89 -10.61 -2.74 -6.87
CA MET A 89 -10.84 -1.31 -7.11
C MET A 89 -9.72 -0.42 -6.54
N LEU A 90 -9.19 -0.75 -5.36
CA LEU A 90 -8.15 0.05 -4.69
C LEU A 90 -6.75 -0.11 -5.29
N LEU A 91 -6.40 -1.33 -5.72
CA LEU A 91 -5.06 -1.65 -6.22
C LEU A 91 -4.95 -1.60 -7.73
N ARG A 92 -6.07 -1.78 -8.44
CA ARG A 92 -6.16 -1.88 -9.91
C ARG A 92 -5.24 -2.95 -10.47
N ARG A 93 -5.22 -4.11 -9.80
CA ARG A 93 -4.43 -5.29 -10.16
C ARG A 93 -5.35 -6.51 -10.24
N PRO A 94 -5.04 -7.49 -11.09
CA PRO A 94 -5.75 -8.77 -11.08
C PRO A 94 -5.40 -9.51 -9.78
N LEU A 95 -6.41 -9.73 -8.94
CA LEU A 95 -6.27 -10.41 -7.64
C LEU A 95 -7.07 -11.71 -7.68
N ARG A 96 -6.59 -12.72 -6.97
CA ARG A 96 -7.27 -14.01 -6.82
C ARG A 96 -7.62 -14.25 -5.36
N SER A 97 -8.79 -14.84 -5.12
CA SER A 97 -9.14 -15.31 -3.78
C SER A 97 -8.30 -16.52 -3.38
N GLN A 98 -8.21 -16.78 -2.07
CA GLN A 98 -7.53 -17.98 -1.57
C GLN A 98 -8.11 -19.26 -2.18
N GLU A 99 -9.44 -19.33 -2.30
CA GLU A 99 -10.18 -20.47 -2.87
C GLU A 99 -9.86 -20.67 -4.36
N GLN A 100 -9.98 -19.59 -5.15
CA GLN A 100 -9.73 -19.64 -6.59
C GLN A 100 -8.29 -20.07 -6.92
N SER A 101 -7.32 -19.57 -6.15
CA SER A 101 -5.95 -19.98 -6.40
C SER A 101 -5.67 -21.42 -6.00
N LYS A 102 -6.33 -21.96 -4.98
CA LYS A 102 -6.23 -23.39 -4.65
C LYS A 102 -6.89 -24.25 -5.72
N ALA A 103 -8.07 -23.86 -6.20
CA ALA A 103 -8.74 -24.54 -7.30
C ALA A 103 -7.85 -24.59 -8.56
N ASN A 104 -7.19 -23.49 -8.90
CA ASN A 104 -6.27 -23.46 -10.04
C ASN A 104 -5.01 -24.35 -9.84
N GLU A 105 -4.52 -24.45 -8.61
CA GLU A 105 -3.41 -25.35 -8.26
C GLU A 105 -3.85 -26.81 -8.47
N LEU A 106 -5.04 -27.19 -7.98
CA LEU A 106 -5.62 -28.53 -8.17
C LEU A 106 -5.87 -28.88 -9.65
N VAL A 107 -6.43 -27.95 -10.42
CA VAL A 107 -6.64 -28.16 -11.88
C VAL A 107 -5.30 -28.37 -12.58
N ARG A 108 -4.26 -27.61 -12.20
CA ARG A 108 -2.92 -27.78 -12.77
C ARG A 108 -2.33 -29.14 -12.42
N GLU A 109 -2.47 -29.58 -11.17
CA GLU A 109 -2.02 -30.90 -10.72
C GLU A 109 -2.73 -32.02 -11.48
N ALA A 110 -4.05 -31.91 -11.66
CA ALA A 110 -4.84 -32.87 -12.44
C ALA A 110 -4.39 -32.95 -13.91
N ASN A 111 -4.15 -31.80 -14.54
CA ASN A 111 -3.66 -31.78 -15.92
C ASN A 111 -2.25 -32.37 -16.04
N SER A 112 -1.34 -32.08 -15.10
CA SER A 112 0.00 -32.68 -15.11
C SER A 112 -0.01 -34.19 -14.85
N ALA A 113 -0.98 -34.69 -14.09
CA ALA A 113 -1.15 -36.12 -13.85
C ALA A 113 -1.80 -36.85 -15.03
N ALA A 114 -2.55 -36.15 -15.88
CA ALA A 114 -3.15 -36.70 -17.09
C ALA A 114 -2.15 -36.73 -18.28
N GLU A 115 -1.16 -35.85 -18.27
CA GLU A 115 -0.09 -35.78 -19.26
C GLU A 115 1.10 -36.71 -18.95
N ALA A 116 1.16 -37.28 -17.73
CA ALA A 116 2.20 -38.20 -17.26
C ALA A 116 1.73 -39.67 -17.36
#